data_AF-A0A348VU69-F1
#
_entry.id   AF-A0A348VU69-F1
#
_cell.length_a   1.000
_cell.length_b   1.000
_cell.length_c   1.000
_cell.angle_alpha   90.00
_cell.angle_beta   90.00
_cell.angle_gamma   90.00
#
_symmetry.space_group_name_H-M   'P 1'
#
loop_
_entity.id
_entity.type
_entity.pdbx_description
1 polymer ?
#
loop_
_entity_poly.entity_id
_entity_poly.type
_entity_poly.pdbx_seq_one_letter_code
_entity_poly.pdbx_strand_id
1 'polypeptide(L)' 'MDIKAYLTKKKEAVDRSLEKLMPPATAFPSVIHEAMRYSLFAGGKRVRPVLAIAA' A
#
# COMPACT_ATOMS: atom_id res chain seq x y z
N MET A 1 -8.08 14.45 -18.91
CA MET A 1 -7.98 13.42 -17.85
C MET A 1 -7.14 14.00 -16.73
N ASP A 2 -7.65 14.11 -15.51
CA ASP A 2 -6.85 14.60 -14.38
C ASP A 2 -5.96 13.46 -13.87
N ILE A 3 -4.67 13.54 -14.20
CA ILE A 3 -3.68 12.53 -13.81
C ILE A 3 -3.48 12.48 -12.29
N LYS A 4 -3.63 13.61 -11.60
CA LYS A 4 -3.48 13.66 -10.14
C LYS A 4 -4.64 12.92 -9.49
N ALA A 5 -5.87 13.15 -9.96
CA ALA A 5 -7.04 12.40 -9.49
C ALA A 5 -6.92 10.89 -9.77
N TYR A 6 -6.43 10.51 -10.96
CA TYR A 6 -6.21 9.11 -11.30
C TYR A 6 -5.20 8.44 -10.36
N LEU A 7 -4.04 9.06 -10.16
CA LEU A 7 -2.98 8.54 -9.28
C LEU A 7 -3.47 8.40 -7.83
N THR A 8 -4.22 9.38 -7.31
CA THR A 8 -4.80 9.31 -5.97
C THR A 8 -5.76 8.12 -5.83
N LYS A 9 -6.71 7.99 -6.77
CA LYS A 9 -7.68 6.88 -6.76
C LYS A 9 -7.00 5.51 -6.81
N LYS A 10 -5.97 5.36 -7.65
CA LYS A 10 -5.23 4.10 -7.77
C LYS A 10 -4.35 3.83 -6.55
N LYS A 11 -3.71 4.86 -5.98
CA LYS A 11 -2.96 4.74 -4.72
C LYS A 11 -3.85 4.18 -3.61
N GLU A 12 -5.04 4.75 -3.41
CA GLU A 12 -5.96 4.28 -2.36
C GLU A 12 -6.39 2.83 -2.58
N ALA A 13 -6.63 2.43 -3.83
CA ALA A 13 -6.97 1.04 -4.15
C ALA A 13 -5.82 0.08 -3.82
N VAL A 14 -4.57 0.49 -4.11
CA VAL A 14 -3.37 -0.26 -3.75
C VAL A 14 -3.20 -0.34 -2.23
N ASP A 15 -3.30 0.78 -1.52
CA ASP A 15 -3.15 0.81 -0.06
C ASP A 15 -4.22 -0.08 0.63
N ARG A 16 -5.48 -0.02 0.19
CA ARG A 16 -6.54 -0.92 0.69
C ARG A 16 -6.27 -2.41 0.40
N SER A 17 -5.63 -2.71 -0.72
CA SER A 17 -5.30 -4.10 -1.06
C SER A 17 -4.12 -4.60 -0.22
N LEU A 18 -3.10 -3.77 -0.02
CA LEU A 18 -1.97 -4.08 0.87
C LEU A 18 -2.43 -4.28 2.32
N GLU A 19 -3.37 -3.48 2.81
CA GLU A 19 -3.97 -3.65 4.14
C GLU A 19 -4.62 -5.03 4.33
N LYS A 20 -5.30 -5.55 3.30
CA LYS A 20 -5.93 -6.88 3.35
C LYS A 20 -4.93 -8.03 3.28
N LEU A 21 -3.81 -7.83 2.61
CA LEU A 21 -2.79 -8.86 2.40
C LEU A 21 -1.79 -8.94 3.56
N MET A 22 -1.55 -7.82 4.25
CA MET A 22 -0.63 -7.77 5.37
C MET A 22 -1.25 -8.38 6.64
N PRO A 23 -0.52 -9.25 7.37
CA PRO A 23 -0.91 -9.64 8.70
C PRO A 23 -1.15 -8.41 9.61
N PRO A 24 -2.03 -8.53 10.61
CA PRO A 24 -2.14 -7.54 11.68
C PRO A 24 -0.80 -7.37 12.40
N ALA A 25 -0.51 -6.14 12.87
CA ALA A 25 0.70 -5.88 13.66
C ALA A 25 0.76 -6.75 14.95
N THR A 26 -0.40 -7.15 15.46
CA THR A 26 -0.54 -7.97 16.67
C THR A 26 -0.36 -9.47 16.41
N ALA A 27 -0.32 -9.91 15.15
CA ALA A 27 -0.15 -11.32 14.82
C ALA A 27 1.30 -11.76 15.12
N PHE A 28 1.47 -12.97 15.64
CA PHE A 28 2.80 -13.52 15.91
C PHE A 28 3.56 -13.80 14.59
N PRO A 29 4.84 -13.42 14.46
CA PRO A 29 5.65 -12.62 15.40
C PRO A 29 5.37 -11.11 15.25
N SER A 30 4.90 -10.47 16.32
CA SER A 30 4.38 -9.10 16.30
C SER A 30 5.43 -8.05 15.90
N VAL A 31 6.66 -8.17 16.42
CA VAL A 31 7.75 -7.21 16.16
C VAL A 31 8.07 -7.11 14.66
N ILE A 32 8.10 -8.24 13.96
CA ILE A 32 8.38 -8.27 12.52
C ILE A 32 7.20 -7.69 11.74
N HIS A 33 5.97 -8.07 12.07
CA HIS A 33 4.80 -7.52 11.39
C HIS A 33 4.64 -6.01 11.61
N GLU A 34 4.93 -5.51 12.81
CA GLU A 34 4.96 -4.08 13.10
C GLU A 34 6.01 -3.37 12.25
N ALA A 35 7.26 -3.87 12.21
CA ALA A 35 8.33 -3.29 11.41
C ALA A 35 8.00 -3.29 9.90
N MET A 36 7.42 -4.39 9.39
CA MET A 36 6.97 -4.49 8.00
C MET A 36 5.89 -3.47 7.68
N ARG A 37 4.86 -3.35 8.54
CA ARG A 37 3.77 -2.40 8.36
C ARG A 37 4.26 -0.95 8.43
N TYR A 38 5.17 -0.65 9.35
CA TYR A 38 5.81 0.65 9.42
C TYR A 38 6.49 1.00 8.08
N SER A 39 7.35 0.11 7.56
CA SER A 39 8.04 0.35 6.29
C SER A 39 7.07 0.47 5.10
N LEU A 40 6.08 -0.42 5.03
CA LEU A 40 5.15 -0.48 3.90
C LEU A 40 4.19 0.72 3.86
N PHE A 41 3.73 1.20 5.02
CA PHE A 41 2.69 2.23 5.14
C PHE A 41 3.22 3.62 5.57
N ALA A 42 4.54 3.84 5.67
CA ALA A 42 5.17 5.15 5.98
C ALA A 42 4.98 6.26 4.92
N GLY A 43 3.94 6.19 4.09
CA GLY A 43 3.64 7.18 3.06
C GLY A 43 4.47 6.96 1.79
N GLY A 44 3.79 6.62 0.68
CA GLY A 44 4.41 6.49 -0.64
C GLY A 44 3.47 6.91 -1.76
N LYS A 45 4.04 7.21 -2.94
CA LYS A 45 3.26 7.57 -4.14
C LYS A 45 2.65 6.36 -4.86
N ARG A 46 3.11 5.15 -4.54
CA ARG A 46 2.69 3.88 -5.17
C ARG A 46 2.81 3.85 -6.70
N VAL A 47 3.78 4.57 -7.27
CA VAL A 47 3.96 4.69 -8.73
C VAL A 47 4.12 3.32 -9.41
N ARG A 48 4.96 2.43 -8.86
CA ARG A 48 5.22 1.12 -9.49
C ARG A 48 3.95 0.25 -9.57
N PRO A 49 3.18 0.03 -8.49
CA PRO A 49 1.89 -0.67 -8.58
C PRO A 49 0.90 -0.02 -9.53
N VAL A 50 0.81 1.32 -9.53
CA VAL A 50 -0.14 2.03 -10.40
C VAL A 50 0.20 1.83 -11.88
N LEU A 51 1.49 1.84 -12.22
CA LEU A 51 1.94 1.53 -13.59
C LEU A 51 1.66 0.07 -13.97
N ALA A 52 1.89 -0.88 -13.05
CA ALA A 52 1.60 -2.29 -13.30
C ALA A 52 0.10 -2.57 -13.55
N ILE A 53 -0.80 -1.82 -12.90
CA ILE A 53 -2.26 -1.91 -13.13
C ILE A 53 -2.67 -1.27 -14.48
N ALA A 54 -1.87 -0.34 -15.00
CA ALA A 54 -2.19 0.42 -16.20
C ALA A 54 -1.62 -0.20 -17.48
N ALA A 55 -0.72 -1.17 -17.36
CA ALA A 55 -0.18 -1.98 -18.47
C ALA A 55 -1.22 -3.01 -18.93
#